data_AF-A0A5N9EZQ9-F1
#
_entry.id   AF-A0A5N9EZQ9-F1
#
_cell.length_a   1.000
_cell.length_b   1.000
_cell.length_c   1.000
_cell.angle_alpha   90.00
_cell.angle_beta   90.00
_cell.angle_gamma   90.00
#
_symmetry.space_group_name_H-M   'P 1'
#
loop_
_entity.id
_entity.type
_entity.pdbx_description
1 polymer ?
#
loop_
_entity_poly.entity_id
_entity_poly.type
_entity_poly.pdbx_seq_one_letter_code
_entity_poly.pdbx_strand_id
1 'polypeptide(L)' 'MRDVVSWVAEFSIKTGQLDSFKALVEEMVKSTRNEPNTLAYEWFFDEDNNTCHAYER' A
#
# COMPACT_ATOMS: atom_id res chain seq x y z
N MET A 1 -18.81 4.56 19.00
CA MET A 1 -17.88 4.66 17.85
C MET A 1 -16.98 3.45 17.91
N ARG A 2 -16.62 2.82 16.79
CA ARG A 2 -15.48 1.88 16.81
C ARG A 2 -14.23 2.74 16.68
N ASP A 3 -13.26 2.58 17.57
CA ASP A 3 -12.00 3.35 17.58
C ASP A 3 -11.01 2.89 16.50
N VAL A 4 -11.53 2.41 15.37
CA VAL A 4 -10.75 1.88 14.26
C VAL A 4 -11.06 2.70 13.03
N VAL A 5 -10.01 3.26 12.45
CA VAL A 5 -10.06 4.03 11.20
C VAL A 5 -9.56 3.12 10.08
N SER A 6 -10.07 3.31 8.87
CA SER A 6 -9.49 2.70 7.69
C SER A 6 -9.47 3.72 6.56
N TRP A 7 -8.52 3.59 5.65
CA TRP A 7 -8.50 4.38 4.42
C TRP A 7 -8.10 3.54 3.22
N VAL A 8 -8.43 4.07 2.05
CA VAL A 8 -7.96 3.59 0.76
C VAL A 8 -7.19 4.73 0.10
N ALA A 9 -5.95 4.47 -0.27
CA ALA A 9 -5.13 5.38 -1.06
C ALA A 9 -4.97 4.83 -2.48
N GLU A 10 -5.07 5.69 -3.48
CA GLU A 10 -4.84 5.35 -4.88
C GLU A 10 -3.61 6.11 -5.39
N PHE A 11 -2.75 5.41 -6.12
CA PHE A 11 -1.50 5.93 -6.65
C PHE A 11 -1.42 5.66 -8.15
N SER A 12 -1.11 6.68 -8.94
CA SER A 12 -0.68 6.51 -10.33
C SER A 12 0.83 6.31 -10.38
N ILE A 13 1.27 5.25 -11.06
CA ILE A 13 2.66 4.88 -11.17
C ILE A 13 3.29 5.62 -12.35
N LYS A 14 4.43 6.27 -12.11
CA LYS A 14 5.18 6.96 -13.17
C LYS A 14 5.75 5.96 -14.16
N THR A 15 5.72 6.28 -15.45
CA THR A 15 6.30 5.46 -16.51
C THR A 15 7.77 5.11 -16.19
N GLY A 16 8.10 3.82 -16.26
CA GLY A 16 9.45 3.30 -15.99
C GLY A 16 9.85 3.23 -14.51
N GLN A 17 8.94 3.52 -13.57
CA GLN A 17 9.21 3.48 -12.13
C GLN A 17 8.54 2.32 -11.40
N LEU A 18 7.96 1.36 -12.12
CA LEU A 18 7.21 0.26 -11.53
C LEU A 18 8.07 -0.55 -10.54
N ASP A 19 9.28 -0.93 -10.93
CA ASP A 19 10.16 -1.76 -10.10
C ASP A 19 10.61 -1.00 -8.84
N SER A 20 11.00 0.27 -9.00
CA SER A 20 11.33 1.16 -7.87
C SER A 20 10.16 1.31 -6.91
N PHE A 21 8.94 1.45 -7.45
CA PHE A 21 7.72 1.59 -6.65
C PHE A 21 7.40 0.28 -5.90
N LYS A 22 7.50 -0.87 -6.56
CA LYS A 22 7.30 -2.19 -5.93
C LYS A 22 8.33 -2.45 -4.81
N ALA A 23 9.60 -2.10 -5.03
CA ALA A 23 10.63 -2.21 -4.01
C ALA A 23 10.31 -1.34 -2.78
N LEU A 24 9.85 -0.10 -2.99
CA LEU A 24 9.41 0.78 -1.91
C LEU A 24 8.20 0.20 -1.15
N VAL A 25 7.19 -0.30 -1.87
CA VAL A 25 6.00 -0.93 -1.26
C VAL A 25 6.40 -2.14 -0.41
N GLU A 26 7.33 -2.98 -0.87
CA GLU A 26 7.84 -4.11 -0.09
C GLU A 26 8.52 -3.67 1.20
N GLU A 27 9.31 -2.59 1.16
CA GLU A 27 9.93 -2.01 2.36
C GLU A 27 8.89 -1.48 3.34
N MET A 28 7.88 -0.76 2.85
CA MET A 28 6.76 -0.25 3.66
C MET A 28 5.99 -1.41 4.32
N VAL A 29 5.62 -2.45 3.56
CA VAL A 29 4.94 -3.63 4.10
C VAL A 29 5.77 -4.32 5.18
N LYS A 30 7.09 -4.47 4.99
CA LYS A 30 7.98 -5.06 6.00
C LYS A 30 8.05 -4.21 7.28
N SER A 31 8.11 -2.89 7.14
CA SER A 31 8.11 -1.96 8.27
C SER A 31 6.80 -2.05 9.05
N THR A 32 5.66 -1.91 8.36
CA THR A 32 4.33 -1.79 8.96
C THR A 32 3.83 -3.08 9.62
N ARG A 33 4.36 -4.24 9.24
CA ARG A 33 4.13 -5.49 9.98
C ARG A 33 4.52 -5.43 11.45
N ASN A 34 5.44 -4.54 11.83
CA ASN A 34 5.89 -4.36 13.21
C ASN A 34 5.22 -3.16 13.90
N GLU A 35 4.35 -2.43 13.21
CA GLU A 35 3.66 -1.28 13.77
C GLU A 35 2.52 -1.74 14.71
N PRO A 36 2.52 -1.29 15.98
CA PRO A 36 1.46 -1.66 16.91
C PRO A 36 0.10 -1.14 16.44
N ASN A 37 -0.91 -2.02 16.52
CA ASN A 37 -2.30 -1.74 16.17
C ASN A 37 -2.61 -1.61 14.68
N THR A 38 -1.66 -1.88 13.77
CA THR A 38 -1.99 -2.13 12.37
C THR A 38 -2.82 -3.41 12.28
N LEU A 39 -4.04 -3.29 11.74
CA LEU A 39 -4.97 -4.39 11.54
C LEU A 39 -4.95 -4.89 10.09
N ALA A 40 -4.71 -4.00 9.12
CA ALA A 40 -4.51 -4.34 7.72
C ALA A 40 -3.56 -3.34 7.05
N TYR A 41 -2.71 -3.85 6.15
CA TYR A 41 -1.83 -3.05 5.32
C TYR A 41 -1.55 -3.81 4.02
N GLU A 42 -2.42 -3.61 3.03
CA GLU A 42 -2.47 -4.40 1.81
C GLU A 42 -2.35 -3.51 0.58
N TRP A 43 -1.66 -4.01 -0.44
CA TRP A 43 -1.38 -3.27 -1.67
C TRP A 43 -1.81 -4.10 -2.89
N PHE A 44 -2.49 -3.45 -3.82
CA PHE A 44 -3.08 -4.08 -5.00
C PHE A 44 -2.69 -3.30 -6.25
N PHE A 45 -2.17 -4.00 -7.25
CA PHE A 45 -1.84 -3.43 -8.55
C PHE A 45 -2.93 -3.80 -9.56
N ASP A 46 -3.27 -2.88 -10.46
CA ASP A 46 -4.12 -3.20 -11.61
C ASP A 46 -3.39 -4.11 -12.62
N GLU A 47 -4.14 -4.63 -13.59
CA GLU A 47 -3.60 -5.57 -14.59
C GLU A 47 -2.44 -4.95 -15.39
N ASP A 48 -2.53 -3.65 -15.68
CA ASP A 48 -1.53 -2.91 -16.46
C ASP A 48 -0.36 -2.38 -15.61
N ASN A 49 -0.40 -2.53 -14.29
CA ASN A 49 0.55 -1.98 -13.33
C ASN A 49 0.74 -0.45 -13.44
N ASN A 50 -0.30 0.28 -13.83
CA ASN A 50 -0.30 1.75 -13.90
C ASN A 50 -0.92 2.39 -12.65
N THR A 51 -1.79 1.65 -11.97
CA THR A 51 -2.48 2.10 -10.76
C THR A 51 -2.20 1.13 -9.63
N CYS A 52 -2.05 1.67 -8.43
CA CYS A 52 -1.94 0.89 -7.21
C CYS A 52 -2.91 1.43 -6.16
N HIS A 53 -3.56 0.52 -5.44
CA HIS A 53 -4.41 0.84 -4.29
C HIS A 53 -3.78 0.27 -3.02
N ALA A 54 -3.73 1.08 -1.97
CA ALA A 54 -3.40 0.63 -0.62
C ALA A 54 -4.68 0.64 0.23
N TYR A 55 -4.90 -0.46 0.97
CA TYR A 55 -5.92 -0.54 2.00
C TYR A 55 -5.25 -0.66 3.36
N GLU A 56 -5.62 0.24 4.27
CA GLU A 56 -5.03 0.34 5.59
C GLU A 56 -6.10 0.42 6.66
N ARG A 57 -5.87 -0.28 7.77
CA ARG A 57 -6.78 -0.34 8.92
C ARG A 57 -6.04 -0.63 10.21
#